data_AF-A0A344USD1-F1
#
_entry.id   AF-A0A344USD1-F1
#
_cell.length_a   1.000
_cell.length_b   1.000
_cell.length_c   1.000
_cell.angle_alpha   90.00
_cell.angle_beta   90.00
_cell.angle_gamma   90.00
#
_symmetry.space_group_name_H-M   'P 1'
#
loop_
_entity.id
_entity.type
_entity.pdbx_description
1 polymer ?
#
loop_
_entity_poly.entity_id
_entity_poly.type
_entity_poly.pdbx_seq_one_letter_code
_entity_poly.pdbx_strand_id
1 'polypeptide(L)'
;MGLFNRLRPDPDLASLDTRSAERVRSLVRSCLESLGIEATVAGGHIDSSLGHLSLEQVARECADQDRGSWPVIVDEVVKRMIRSLVDGADQLSDATIGEHVVWRLLPDAERMGRSFRYARPVTGAGGELEGVVLALAWDGQETLDVLNDAALSEVRDLDVAFEAGRENLVEDLAAAAVETTQLAAGVVEITSPSWLTASWALLPAEVAERFLPEVSGVLLAAPDHQHVLVGPDTPEARTVLGSRAGRAPVLPVVAPPR
;
A
#
# COMPACT_ATOMS: atom_id res chain seq x y z
N MET A 1 23.84 46.19 -10.02
CA MET A 1 24.71 45.01 -9.95
C MET A 1 24.00 43.93 -9.15
N GLY A 2 23.38 42.96 -9.82
CA GLY A 2 22.75 41.80 -9.17
C GLY A 2 22.79 40.64 -10.16
N LEU A 3 23.88 39.88 -10.11
CA LEU A 3 24.11 38.71 -10.95
C LEU A 3 23.12 37.62 -10.53
N PHE A 4 22.12 37.35 -11.37
CA PHE A 4 21.33 36.14 -11.29
C PHE A 4 22.27 34.95 -11.52
N ASN A 5 22.71 34.31 -10.44
CA ASN A 5 23.36 33.01 -10.50
C ASN A 5 22.35 32.02 -11.09
N ARG A 6 22.39 31.81 -12.41
CA ARG A 6 21.71 30.68 -13.04
C ARG A 6 22.37 29.43 -12.48
N LEU A 7 21.69 28.80 -11.54
CA LEU A 7 22.08 27.52 -10.99
C LEU A 7 22.16 26.53 -12.16
N ARG A 8 23.38 26.07 -12.48
CA ARG A 8 23.62 25.15 -13.58
C ARG A 8 23.04 23.79 -13.16
N PRO A 9 22.18 23.16 -13.98
CA PRO A 9 21.74 21.80 -13.72
C PRO A 9 22.93 20.86 -13.57
N ASP A 10 22.84 19.92 -12.64
CA ASP A 10 23.81 18.86 -12.51
C ASP A 10 23.71 17.92 -13.75
N PRO A 11 24.84 17.48 -14.32
CA PRO A 11 24.82 16.65 -15.53
C PRO A 11 24.24 15.25 -15.28
N ASP A 12 24.30 14.74 -14.05
CA ASP A 12 23.87 13.39 -13.71
C ASP A 12 22.57 13.37 -12.91
N LEU A 13 22.23 14.48 -12.22
CA LEU A 13 21.01 14.64 -11.43
C LEU A 13 20.23 15.88 -11.91
N ALA A 14 19.59 15.76 -13.06
CA ALA A 14 18.96 16.89 -13.76
C ALA A 14 17.86 17.62 -12.98
N SER A 15 17.27 16.98 -11.96
CA SER A 15 16.30 17.62 -11.04
C SER A 15 16.94 18.62 -10.08
N LEU A 16 18.26 18.63 -9.97
CA LEU A 16 19.02 19.47 -9.06
C LEU A 16 20.06 20.31 -9.80
N ASP A 17 20.40 21.46 -9.20
CA ASP A 17 21.60 22.18 -9.59
C ASP A 17 22.87 21.50 -9.05
N THR A 18 24.04 21.82 -9.62
CA THR A 18 25.32 21.19 -9.24
C THR A 18 25.62 21.26 -7.73
N ARG A 19 25.28 22.35 -7.04
CA ARG A 19 25.53 22.48 -5.59
C ARG A 19 24.55 21.65 -4.78
N SER A 20 23.30 21.61 -5.22
CA SER A 20 22.25 20.79 -4.63
C SER A 20 22.55 19.29 -4.77
N ALA A 21 22.96 18.86 -5.96
CA ALA A 21 23.37 17.50 -6.24
C ALA A 21 24.59 17.09 -5.40
N GLU A 22 25.61 17.95 -5.28
CA GLU A 22 26.78 17.67 -4.42
C GLU A 22 26.40 17.53 -2.94
N ARG A 23 25.44 18.33 -2.47
CA ARG A 23 24.91 18.19 -1.11
C ARG A 23 24.19 16.86 -0.92
N VAL A 24 23.37 16.44 -1.88
CA VAL A 24 22.73 15.12 -1.84
C VAL A 24 23.78 14.00 -1.80
N ARG A 25 24.78 14.01 -2.69
CA ARG A 25 25.88 13.03 -2.67
C ARG A 25 26.62 13.01 -1.33
N SER A 26 26.83 14.16 -0.72
CA SER A 26 27.46 14.27 0.61
C SER A 26 26.59 13.63 1.71
N LEU A 27 25.29 13.94 1.73
CA LEU A 27 24.35 13.35 2.71
C LEU A 27 24.24 11.83 2.54
N VAL A 28 24.18 11.34 1.30
CA VAL A 28 24.14 9.91 1.00
C VAL A 28 25.39 9.21 1.52
N ARG A 29 26.59 9.79 1.28
CA ARG A 29 27.85 9.27 1.82
C ARG A 29 27.82 9.16 3.34
N SER A 30 27.41 10.25 4.03
CA SER A 30 27.31 10.24 5.50
C SER A 30 26.32 9.20 6.01
N CYS A 31 25.20 8.99 5.32
CA CYS A 31 24.24 7.94 5.67
C CYS A 31 24.85 6.54 5.52
N LEU A 32 25.50 6.25 4.37
CA LEU A 32 26.16 4.96 4.12
C LEU A 32 27.27 4.66 5.13
N GLU A 33 28.10 5.66 5.45
CA GLU A 33 29.11 5.57 6.50
C GLU A 33 28.50 5.26 7.87
N SER A 34 27.38 5.89 8.22
CA SER A 34 26.67 5.65 9.49
C SER A 34 26.09 4.23 9.58
N LEU A 35 25.75 3.63 8.45
CA LEU A 35 25.28 2.25 8.33
C LEU A 35 26.43 1.24 8.25
N GLY A 36 27.69 1.70 8.22
CA GLY A 36 28.87 0.84 8.09
C GLY A 36 29.02 0.20 6.71
N ILE A 37 28.45 0.80 5.66
CA ILE A 37 28.47 0.28 4.29
C ILE A 37 29.57 0.98 3.50
N GLU A 38 30.57 0.21 3.06
CA GLU A 38 31.59 0.72 2.14
C GLU A 38 31.00 0.89 0.73
N ALA A 39 30.94 2.14 0.27
CA ALA A 39 30.35 2.49 -1.01
C ALA A 39 31.04 3.70 -1.64
N THR A 40 31.08 3.73 -2.97
CA THR A 40 31.48 4.88 -3.77
C THR A 40 30.23 5.61 -4.25
N VAL A 41 30.14 6.91 -3.97
CA VAL A 41 29.03 7.77 -4.43
C VAL A 41 29.59 8.75 -5.46
N ALA A 42 29.22 8.58 -6.73
CA ALA A 42 29.72 9.40 -7.82
C ALA A 42 28.62 9.62 -8.88
N GLY A 43 28.63 10.79 -9.51
CA GLY A 43 27.63 11.15 -10.53
C GLY A 43 26.19 10.93 -10.02
N GLY A 44 25.42 10.12 -10.74
CA GLY A 44 24.04 9.79 -10.40
C GLY A 44 23.86 8.46 -9.66
N HIS A 45 24.90 7.87 -9.07
CA HIS A 45 24.84 6.50 -8.55
C HIS A 45 25.64 6.26 -7.26
N ILE A 46 25.34 5.12 -6.63
CA ILE A 46 26.06 4.51 -5.51
C ILE A 46 26.52 3.13 -5.99
N ASP A 47 27.82 2.87 -5.90
CA ASP A 47 28.43 1.55 -6.11
C ASP A 47 28.90 0.99 -4.78
N SER A 48 28.39 -0.18 -4.39
CA SER A 48 28.76 -0.83 -3.13
C SER A 48 28.92 -2.34 -3.31
N SER A 49 29.40 -3.03 -2.27
CA SER A 49 29.38 -4.50 -2.24
C SER A 49 27.97 -5.09 -2.25
N LEU A 50 26.94 -4.31 -1.90
CA LEU A 50 25.54 -4.71 -1.93
C LEU A 50 24.90 -4.57 -3.32
N GLY A 51 25.55 -3.86 -4.24
CA GLY A 51 25.05 -3.59 -5.59
C GLY A 51 25.14 -2.14 -6.02
N HIS A 52 24.58 -1.86 -7.19
CA HIS A 52 24.53 -0.55 -7.84
C HIS A 52 23.15 0.09 -7.65
N LEU A 53 23.11 1.35 -7.22
CA LEU A 53 21.88 2.10 -6.96
C LEU A 53 21.88 3.47 -7.63
N SER A 54 20.74 3.89 -8.18
CA SER A 54 20.57 5.23 -8.76
C SER A 54 20.19 6.28 -7.72
N LEU A 55 20.83 7.45 -7.78
CA LEU A 55 20.53 8.62 -6.94
C LEU A 55 19.38 9.47 -7.48
N GLU A 56 18.83 9.17 -8.67
CA GLU A 56 17.77 9.99 -9.27
C GLU A 56 16.53 10.10 -8.38
N GLN A 57 16.17 9.01 -7.68
CA GLN A 57 15.05 9.04 -6.75
C GLN A 57 15.31 9.98 -5.58
N VAL A 58 16.48 9.87 -4.93
CA VAL A 58 16.89 10.76 -3.83
C VAL A 58 16.87 12.21 -4.30
N ALA A 59 17.38 12.46 -5.51
CA ALA A 59 17.44 13.80 -6.08
C ALA A 59 16.05 14.39 -6.38
N ARG A 60 15.11 13.57 -6.87
CA ARG A 60 13.73 13.98 -7.13
C ARG A 60 12.99 14.32 -5.84
N GLU A 61 13.09 13.44 -4.84
CA GLU A 61 12.46 13.66 -3.53
C GLU A 61 13.03 14.91 -2.81
N CYS A 62 14.33 15.20 -2.96
CA CYS A 62 14.92 16.43 -2.43
C CYS A 62 14.50 17.69 -3.21
N ALA A 63 14.33 17.59 -4.53
CA ALA A 63 14.04 18.75 -5.39
C ALA A 63 12.70 19.44 -5.02
N ASP A 64 11.74 18.65 -4.55
CA ASP A 64 10.40 19.14 -4.20
C ASP A 64 10.29 19.68 -2.76
N GLN A 65 11.38 19.63 -1.98
CA GLN A 65 11.37 19.86 -0.53
C GLN A 65 12.37 20.92 -0.07
N ASP A 66 12.12 21.49 1.11
CA ASP A 66 13.04 22.44 1.74
C ASP A 66 14.39 21.80 2.07
N ARG A 67 15.47 22.56 1.88
CA ARG A 67 16.86 22.10 2.08
C ARG A 67 17.17 21.69 3.51
N GLY A 68 16.42 22.20 4.50
CA GLY A 68 16.53 21.80 5.90
C GLY A 68 16.06 20.37 6.14
N SER A 69 15.11 19.88 5.34
CA SER A 69 14.53 18.53 5.46
C SER A 69 15.37 17.44 4.78
N TRP A 70 16.29 17.83 3.89
CA TRP A 70 17.08 16.90 3.08
C TRP A 70 17.84 15.83 3.87
N PRO A 71 18.47 16.10 5.03
CA PRO A 71 19.16 15.05 5.78
C PRO A 71 18.25 13.88 6.17
N VAL A 72 17.00 14.17 6.56
CA VAL A 72 16.02 13.15 6.93
C VAL A 72 15.54 12.39 5.70
N ILE A 73 15.18 13.10 4.63
CA ILE A 73 14.74 12.50 3.36
C ILE A 73 15.81 11.55 2.81
N VAL A 74 17.06 12.01 2.73
CA VAL A 74 18.16 11.20 2.21
C VAL A 74 18.37 9.95 3.07
N ASP A 75 18.35 10.09 4.39
CA ASP A 75 18.52 8.96 5.30
C ASP A 75 17.43 7.90 5.13
N GLU A 76 16.16 8.31 5.04
CA GLU A 76 15.03 7.41 4.82
C GLU A 76 15.09 6.71 3.46
N VAL A 77 15.32 7.46 2.38
CA VAL A 77 15.36 6.91 1.02
C VAL A 77 16.53 5.95 0.85
N VAL A 78 17.72 6.30 1.34
CA VAL A 78 18.93 5.46 1.26
C VAL A 78 18.75 4.19 2.08
N LYS A 79 18.24 4.27 3.32
CA LYS A 79 17.93 3.08 4.13
C LYS A 79 16.93 2.15 3.44
N ARG A 80 15.91 2.70 2.78
CA ARG A 80 14.93 1.93 2.00
C ARG A 80 15.59 1.22 0.81
N MET A 81 16.44 1.92 0.05
CA MET A 81 17.15 1.34 -1.09
C MET A 81 18.11 0.22 -0.67
N ILE A 82 18.81 0.40 0.46
CA ILE A 82 19.72 -0.61 1.01
C ILE A 82 18.96 -1.81 1.53
N ARG A 83 17.86 -1.59 2.27
CA ARG A 83 16.97 -2.67 2.71
C ARG A 83 16.48 -3.48 1.51
N SER A 84 16.05 -2.80 0.45
CA SER A 84 15.66 -3.46 -0.80
C SER A 84 16.78 -4.28 -1.45
N LEU A 85 18.06 -3.95 -1.26
CA LEU A 85 19.17 -4.77 -1.76
C LEU A 85 19.52 -5.94 -0.84
N VAL A 86 19.51 -5.71 0.48
CA VAL A 86 19.89 -6.70 1.49
C VAL A 86 18.82 -7.79 1.62
N ASP A 87 17.55 -7.40 1.55
CA ASP A 87 16.42 -8.33 1.62
C ASP A 87 16.20 -9.07 0.28
N GLY A 88 17.03 -8.76 -0.73
CA GLY A 88 16.83 -9.23 -2.09
C GLY A 88 15.70 -8.45 -2.74
N ALA A 89 16.05 -7.58 -3.68
CA ALA A 89 15.10 -7.06 -4.62
C ALA A 89 14.59 -8.26 -5.44
N ASP A 90 13.52 -8.90 -4.98
CA ASP A 90 12.53 -9.38 -5.91
C ASP A 90 11.97 -8.12 -6.58
N GLN A 91 12.63 -7.72 -7.67
CA GLN A 91 11.93 -7.03 -8.73
C GLN A 91 10.73 -7.90 -9.03
N LEU A 92 9.57 -7.41 -8.62
CA LEU A 92 8.30 -8.05 -8.83
C LEU A 92 8.10 -8.24 -10.33
N SER A 93 8.55 -9.38 -10.86
CA SER A 93 8.22 -9.78 -12.22
C SER A 93 6.71 -9.99 -12.29
N ASP A 94 6.09 -9.81 -13.45
CA ASP A 94 4.64 -10.03 -13.60
C ASP A 94 4.20 -11.41 -13.06
N ALA A 95 5.08 -12.43 -13.15
CA ALA A 95 4.85 -13.76 -12.58
C ALA A 95 4.89 -13.78 -11.03
N THR A 96 5.89 -13.12 -10.44
CA THR A 96 6.07 -13.00 -8.99
C THR A 96 4.94 -12.17 -8.34
N ILE A 97 4.42 -11.16 -9.04
CA ILE A 97 3.25 -10.39 -8.62
C ILE A 97 2.02 -11.26 -8.55
N GLY A 98 1.77 -12.07 -9.58
CA GLY A 98 0.57 -12.91 -9.63
C GLY A 98 0.45 -13.82 -8.41
N GLU A 99 1.57 -14.36 -7.93
CA GLU A 99 1.58 -15.34 -6.84
C GLU A 99 1.39 -14.74 -5.44
N HIS A 100 1.65 -13.44 -5.25
CA HIS A 100 1.83 -12.87 -3.91
C HIS A 100 1.15 -11.51 -3.72
N VAL A 101 0.63 -10.89 -4.79
CA VAL A 101 -0.12 -9.66 -4.65
C VAL A 101 -1.52 -9.97 -4.13
N VAL A 102 -2.07 -9.10 -3.30
CA VAL A 102 -3.41 -9.24 -2.74
C VAL A 102 -4.14 -7.90 -2.73
N TRP A 103 -5.46 -7.95 -2.81
CA TRP A 103 -6.30 -6.77 -2.57
C TRP A 103 -6.21 -6.32 -1.11
N ARG A 104 -5.92 -5.03 -0.92
CA ARG A 104 -5.88 -4.39 0.39
C ARG A 104 -6.89 -3.25 0.46
N LEU A 105 -7.76 -3.30 1.46
CA LEU A 105 -8.62 -2.17 1.83
C LEU A 105 -7.76 -1.11 2.54
N LEU A 106 -7.51 0.03 1.92
CA LEU A 106 -6.54 1.02 2.41
C LEU A 106 -7.23 2.32 2.86
N PRO A 107 -7.31 2.61 4.17
CA PRO A 107 -7.85 3.87 4.69
C PRO A 107 -6.93 5.07 4.43
N ASP A 108 -7.50 6.27 4.33
CA ASP A 108 -6.76 7.52 4.09
C ASP A 108 -5.64 7.80 5.08
N ALA A 109 -5.84 7.44 6.34
CA ALA A 109 -4.84 7.59 7.39
C ALA A 109 -3.55 6.81 7.08
N GLU A 110 -3.67 5.64 6.43
CA GLU A 110 -2.54 4.80 6.01
C GLU A 110 -1.89 5.28 4.70
N ARG A 111 -2.57 6.17 3.95
CA ARG A 111 -2.05 6.74 2.69
C ARG A 111 -1.10 7.92 2.89
N MET A 112 -1.12 8.54 4.06
CA MET A 112 -0.41 9.79 4.32
C MET A 112 1.10 9.67 4.05
N GLY A 113 1.65 10.58 3.23
CA GLY A 113 3.08 10.64 2.91
C GLY A 113 3.56 9.68 1.81
N ARG A 114 2.65 8.95 1.15
CA ARG A 114 2.98 8.02 0.04
C ARG A 114 2.02 8.25 -1.14
N SER A 115 2.47 7.91 -2.35
CA SER A 115 1.67 8.05 -3.58
C SER A 115 1.03 6.72 -4.00
N PHE A 116 -0.28 6.74 -4.25
CA PHE A 116 -1.10 5.59 -4.65
C PHE A 116 -2.06 5.97 -5.79
N ARG A 117 -1.51 6.50 -6.89
CA ARG A 117 -2.31 6.93 -8.05
C ARG A 117 -3.00 5.77 -8.76
N TYR A 118 -2.45 4.56 -8.63
CA TYR A 118 -3.02 3.34 -9.19
C TYR A 118 -4.23 2.82 -8.39
N ALA A 119 -4.42 3.28 -7.14
CA ALA A 119 -5.47 2.76 -6.26
C ALA A 119 -6.85 3.04 -6.85
N ARG A 120 -7.76 2.08 -6.69
CA ARG A 120 -9.11 2.14 -7.24
C ARG A 120 -10.11 2.60 -6.17
N PRO A 121 -11.13 3.40 -6.52
CA PRO A 121 -12.18 3.75 -5.57
C PRO A 121 -12.95 2.49 -5.13
N VAL A 122 -13.34 2.44 -3.86
CA VAL A 122 -14.23 1.37 -3.37
C VAL A 122 -15.68 1.82 -3.56
N THR A 123 -16.50 1.00 -4.20
CA THR A 123 -17.91 1.33 -4.47
C THR A 123 -18.83 0.51 -3.55
N GLY A 124 -19.72 1.20 -2.84
CA GLY A 124 -20.85 0.58 -2.15
C GLY A 124 -22.18 0.87 -2.86
N ALA A 125 -23.31 0.38 -2.33
CA ALA A 125 -24.63 0.63 -2.93
C ALA A 125 -25.03 2.13 -3.01
N GLY A 126 -24.36 3.01 -2.28
CA GLY A 126 -24.57 4.48 -2.33
C GLY A 126 -23.64 5.23 -3.27
N GLY A 127 -22.71 4.55 -3.95
CA GLY A 127 -21.64 5.15 -4.75
C GLY A 127 -20.25 4.90 -4.17
N GLU A 128 -19.27 5.68 -4.63
CA GLU A 128 -17.90 5.62 -4.13
C GLU A 128 -17.84 5.98 -2.64
N LEU A 129 -17.07 5.22 -1.88
CA LEU A 129 -16.83 5.47 -0.47
C LEU A 129 -15.66 6.43 -0.29
N GLU A 130 -15.91 7.50 0.48
CA GLU A 130 -14.85 8.41 0.88
C GLU A 130 -13.98 7.80 2.00
N GLY A 131 -12.70 8.18 2.03
CA GLY A 131 -11.79 7.81 3.11
C GLY A 131 -11.14 6.43 2.98
N VAL A 132 -11.44 5.67 1.93
CA VAL A 132 -10.90 4.33 1.69
C VAL A 132 -10.73 4.06 0.19
N VAL A 133 -9.69 3.30 -0.16
CA VAL A 133 -9.44 2.86 -1.54
C VAL A 133 -9.07 1.37 -1.56
N LEU A 134 -9.21 0.75 -2.72
CA LEU A 134 -8.63 -0.54 -3.03
C LEU A 134 -7.19 -0.34 -3.53
N ALA A 135 -6.23 -0.93 -2.83
CA ALA A 135 -4.81 -0.94 -3.18
C ALA A 135 -4.30 -2.38 -3.36
N LEU A 136 -3.07 -2.51 -3.84
CA LEU A 136 -2.35 -3.78 -3.88
C LEU A 136 -1.39 -3.83 -2.71
N ALA A 137 -1.31 -4.99 -2.07
CA ALA A 137 -0.29 -5.31 -1.08
C ALA A 137 0.47 -6.57 -1.51
N TRP A 138 1.70 -6.69 -1.03
CA TRP A 138 2.50 -7.88 -1.14
C TRP A 138 2.31 -8.72 0.12
N ASP A 139 1.79 -9.93 -0.06
CA ASP A 139 1.65 -10.93 0.99
C ASP A 139 2.94 -11.79 1.04
N GLY A 140 3.88 -11.32 1.86
CA GLY A 140 5.15 -12.00 2.12
C GLY A 140 5.01 -13.02 3.25
N GLN A 141 6.06 -13.82 3.47
CA GLN A 141 6.02 -14.87 4.49
C GLN A 141 5.85 -14.34 5.93
N GLU A 142 6.29 -13.11 6.22
CA GLU A 142 6.27 -12.53 7.56
C GLU A 142 5.56 -11.17 7.64
N THR A 143 5.32 -10.51 6.51
CA THR A 143 4.76 -9.14 6.46
C THR A 143 3.78 -8.96 5.31
N LEU A 144 2.79 -8.10 5.56
CA LEU A 144 1.90 -7.58 4.53
C LEU A 144 2.31 -6.15 4.19
N ASP A 145 2.85 -5.94 2.99
CA ASP A 145 3.42 -4.66 2.59
C ASP A 145 2.58 -3.97 1.51
N VAL A 146 1.96 -2.83 1.85
CA VAL A 146 1.17 -2.07 0.89
C VAL A 146 2.07 -1.48 -0.20
N LEU A 147 1.81 -1.83 -1.46
CA LEU A 147 2.58 -1.42 -2.62
C LEU A 147 2.20 0.01 -3.00
N ASN A 148 3.18 0.91 -3.15
CA ASN A 148 2.92 2.28 -3.62
C ASN A 148 3.27 2.41 -5.11
N ASP A 149 3.07 3.60 -5.70
CA ASP A 149 3.38 3.83 -7.12
C ASP A 149 4.83 3.49 -7.48
N ALA A 150 5.77 3.64 -6.54
CA ALA A 150 7.18 3.31 -6.77
C ALA A 150 7.41 1.78 -6.80
N ALA A 151 6.73 1.03 -5.94
CA ALA A 151 6.83 -0.43 -5.91
C ALA A 151 6.24 -1.09 -7.18
N LEU A 152 5.32 -0.39 -7.86
CA LEU A 152 4.66 -0.87 -9.07
C LEU A 152 5.20 -0.26 -10.37
N SER A 153 6.34 0.47 -10.33
CA SER A 153 6.78 1.27 -11.49
C SER A 153 7.15 0.43 -12.72
N GLU A 154 7.55 -0.82 -12.52
CA GLU A 154 7.96 -1.74 -13.59
C GLU A 154 6.84 -2.70 -14.01
N VAL A 155 5.67 -2.64 -13.36
CA VAL A 155 4.52 -3.49 -13.66
C VAL A 155 3.87 -3.02 -14.94
N ARG A 156 3.87 -3.88 -15.95
CA ARG A 156 3.39 -3.51 -17.29
C ARG A 156 1.87 -3.52 -17.37
N ASP A 157 1.24 -4.46 -16.69
CA ASP A 157 -0.20 -4.66 -16.69
C ASP A 157 -0.73 -4.70 -15.25
N LEU A 158 -1.16 -3.53 -14.77
CA LEU A 158 -1.75 -3.40 -13.44
C LEU A 158 -3.09 -4.12 -13.35
N ASP A 159 -3.84 -4.27 -14.44
CA ASP A 159 -5.14 -4.93 -14.41
C ASP A 159 -4.98 -6.42 -14.11
N VAL A 160 -3.97 -7.06 -14.71
CA VAL A 160 -3.59 -8.45 -14.37
C VAL A 160 -3.19 -8.59 -12.90
N ALA A 161 -2.41 -7.64 -12.37
CA ALA A 161 -2.04 -7.65 -10.95
C ALA A 161 -3.27 -7.47 -10.04
N PHE A 162 -4.26 -6.66 -10.44
CA PHE A 162 -5.51 -6.53 -9.71
C PHE A 162 -6.34 -7.82 -9.77
N GLU A 163 -6.43 -8.51 -10.89
CA GLU A 163 -7.15 -9.79 -10.94
C GLU A 163 -6.49 -10.86 -10.06
N ALA A 164 -5.17 -11.01 -10.15
CA ALA A 164 -4.43 -11.92 -9.28
C ALA A 164 -4.60 -11.56 -7.79
N GLY A 165 -4.55 -10.26 -7.47
CA GLY A 165 -4.76 -9.79 -6.11
C GLY A 165 -6.15 -10.09 -5.56
N ARG A 166 -7.16 -10.15 -6.42
CA ARG A 166 -8.50 -10.58 -6.06
C ARG A 166 -8.55 -12.08 -5.80
N GLU A 167 -7.97 -12.86 -6.71
CA GLU A 167 -7.92 -14.32 -6.62
C GLU A 167 -7.23 -14.77 -5.33
N ASN A 168 -6.07 -14.21 -5.01
CA ASN A 168 -5.34 -14.51 -3.78
C ASN A 168 -6.13 -14.12 -2.51
N LEU A 169 -6.87 -13.00 -2.54
CA LEU A 169 -7.73 -12.62 -1.41
C LEU A 169 -8.92 -13.59 -1.23
N VAL A 170 -9.45 -14.12 -2.33
CA VAL A 170 -10.51 -15.15 -2.29
C VAL A 170 -9.95 -16.45 -1.70
N GLU A 171 -8.73 -16.83 -2.08
CA GLU A 171 -8.05 -17.99 -1.51
C GLU A 171 -7.76 -17.84 -0.02
N ASP A 172 -7.25 -16.69 0.42
CA ASP A 172 -7.07 -16.38 1.84
C ASP A 172 -8.40 -16.45 2.59
N LEU A 173 -9.46 -15.81 2.06
CA LEU A 173 -10.80 -15.92 2.65
C LEU A 173 -11.22 -17.39 2.78
N ALA A 174 -11.03 -18.23 1.76
CA ALA A 174 -11.42 -19.64 1.83
C ALA A 174 -10.61 -20.44 2.86
N ALA A 175 -9.29 -20.22 2.92
CA ALA A 175 -8.34 -20.99 3.72
C ALA A 175 -8.24 -20.54 5.19
N ALA A 176 -8.48 -19.26 5.47
CA ALA A 176 -8.26 -18.68 6.78
C ALA A 176 -9.16 -19.31 7.85
N ALA A 177 -8.54 -19.63 8.98
CA ALA A 177 -9.26 -19.98 10.21
C ALA A 177 -9.99 -18.73 10.71
N VAL A 178 -11.25 -18.91 11.10
CA VAL A 178 -12.12 -17.81 11.51
C VAL A 178 -12.86 -18.17 12.79
N GLU A 179 -12.99 -17.17 13.65
CA GLU A 179 -13.91 -17.19 14.78
C GLU A 179 -15.09 -16.28 14.45
N THR A 180 -16.30 -16.73 14.78
CA THR A 180 -17.52 -15.95 14.53
C THR A 180 -18.25 -15.68 15.84
N THR A 181 -18.64 -14.43 16.03
CA THR A 181 -19.40 -13.97 17.20
C THR A 181 -20.71 -13.34 16.75
N GLN A 182 -21.83 -13.88 17.22
CA GLN A 182 -23.15 -13.30 16.96
C GLN A 182 -23.32 -12.01 17.78
N LEU A 183 -23.41 -10.85 17.12
CA LEU A 183 -23.61 -9.56 17.78
C LEU A 183 -25.09 -9.21 17.94
N ALA A 184 -25.91 -9.57 16.95
CA ALA A 184 -27.36 -9.38 16.92
C ALA A 184 -28.00 -10.37 15.96
N ALA A 185 -29.34 -10.34 15.83
CA ALA A 185 -30.05 -11.17 14.87
C ALA A 185 -29.51 -10.94 13.44
N GLY A 186 -28.86 -11.95 12.87
CA GLY A 186 -28.24 -11.91 11.55
C GLY A 186 -26.93 -11.13 11.44
N VAL A 187 -26.47 -10.43 12.49
CA VAL A 187 -25.19 -9.69 12.48
C VAL A 187 -24.11 -10.52 13.17
N VAL A 188 -23.03 -10.78 12.44
CA VAL A 188 -21.90 -11.61 12.84
C VAL A 188 -20.63 -10.78 12.75
N GLU A 189 -19.81 -10.87 13.78
CA GLU A 189 -18.42 -10.42 13.79
C GLU A 189 -17.53 -11.61 13.45
N ILE A 190 -16.63 -11.42 12.50
CA ILE A 190 -15.66 -12.41 12.04
C ILE A 190 -14.28 -11.90 12.44
N THR A 191 -13.53 -12.74 13.12
CA THR A 191 -12.13 -12.48 13.49
C THR A 191 -11.25 -13.58 12.90
N SER A 192 -10.07 -13.21 12.41
CA SER A 192 -9.09 -14.17 11.92
C SER A 192 -7.67 -13.70 12.23
N PRO A 193 -6.71 -14.63 12.39
CA PRO A 193 -5.30 -14.28 12.46
C PRO A 193 -4.73 -13.75 11.13
N SER A 194 -5.47 -13.83 10.02
CA SER A 194 -5.02 -13.28 8.74
C SER A 194 -4.92 -11.76 8.80
N TRP A 195 -3.82 -11.22 8.25
CA TRP A 195 -3.62 -9.78 8.07
C TRP A 195 -4.57 -9.19 7.02
N LEU A 196 -5.26 -10.04 6.26
CA LEU A 196 -6.18 -9.69 5.20
C LEU A 196 -7.64 -9.68 5.64
N THR A 197 -7.92 -10.00 6.91
CA THR A 197 -9.30 -10.10 7.43
C THR A 197 -10.14 -8.89 7.03
N ALA A 198 -9.68 -7.68 7.36
CA ALA A 198 -10.36 -6.44 6.98
C ALA A 198 -10.59 -6.27 5.46
N SER A 199 -9.65 -6.76 4.65
CA SER A 199 -9.72 -6.69 3.19
C SER A 199 -10.82 -7.58 2.62
N TRP A 200 -11.31 -8.60 3.33
CA TRP A 200 -12.46 -9.40 2.89
C TRP A 200 -13.72 -8.56 2.69
N ALA A 201 -13.81 -7.36 3.28
CA ALA A 201 -14.88 -6.42 2.98
C ALA A 201 -14.94 -6.03 1.48
N LEU A 202 -13.84 -6.19 0.74
CA LEU A 202 -13.75 -6.02 -0.71
C LEU A 202 -14.29 -7.21 -1.53
N LEU A 203 -14.61 -8.34 -0.87
CA LEU A 203 -15.18 -9.56 -1.47
C LEU A 203 -16.60 -9.82 -0.98
N PRO A 204 -17.55 -8.92 -1.27
CA PRO A 204 -18.85 -8.98 -0.64
C PRO A 204 -19.67 -10.23 -0.94
N ALA A 205 -19.56 -10.75 -2.17
CA ALA A 205 -20.32 -11.92 -2.59
C ALA A 205 -19.76 -13.19 -1.92
N GLU A 206 -18.44 -13.33 -1.88
CA GLU A 206 -17.75 -14.48 -1.31
C GLU A 206 -17.92 -14.51 0.22
N VAL A 207 -17.88 -13.35 0.88
CA VAL A 207 -18.19 -13.26 2.32
C VAL A 207 -19.65 -13.61 2.61
N ALA A 208 -20.60 -13.13 1.78
CA ALA A 208 -22.01 -13.50 1.91
C ALA A 208 -22.21 -15.01 1.74
N GLU A 209 -21.62 -15.61 0.71
CA GLU A 209 -21.70 -17.05 0.45
C GLU A 209 -21.16 -17.87 1.63
N ARG A 210 -20.02 -17.45 2.20
CA ARG A 210 -19.37 -18.18 3.30
C ARG A 210 -20.12 -18.06 4.63
N PHE A 211 -20.65 -16.88 4.96
CA PHE A 211 -21.15 -16.59 6.32
C PHE A 211 -22.65 -16.32 6.41
N LEU A 212 -23.31 -15.90 5.33
CA LEU A 212 -24.75 -15.60 5.28
C LEU A 212 -25.41 -16.08 3.95
N PRO A 213 -25.30 -17.36 3.57
CA PRO A 213 -25.73 -17.85 2.24
C PRO A 213 -27.24 -17.67 1.96
N GLU A 214 -28.06 -17.62 3.01
CA GLU A 214 -29.53 -17.46 2.91
C GLU A 214 -29.99 -15.99 2.79
N VAL A 215 -29.05 -15.04 2.79
CA VAL A 215 -29.33 -13.61 2.86
C VAL A 215 -29.13 -12.95 1.49
N SER A 216 -30.19 -12.31 0.99
CA SER A 216 -30.20 -11.70 -0.35
C SER A 216 -29.42 -10.39 -0.50
N GLY A 217 -29.09 -9.71 0.59
CA GLY A 217 -28.27 -8.51 0.59
C GLY A 217 -27.51 -8.41 1.89
N VAL A 218 -26.21 -8.14 1.83
CA VAL A 218 -25.35 -8.07 3.00
C VAL A 218 -24.74 -6.68 3.16
N LEU A 219 -24.45 -6.35 4.41
CA LEU A 219 -23.71 -5.17 4.83
C LEU A 219 -22.38 -5.64 5.41
N LEU A 220 -21.31 -4.95 5.05
CA LEU A 220 -19.96 -5.26 5.50
C LEU A 220 -19.33 -4.03 6.14
N ALA A 221 -18.55 -4.25 7.19
CA ALA A 221 -17.67 -3.21 7.71
C ALA A 221 -16.38 -3.84 8.23
N ALA A 222 -15.27 -3.17 8.04
CA ALA A 222 -13.98 -3.52 8.62
C ALA A 222 -13.60 -2.46 9.65
N PRO A 223 -14.02 -2.60 10.92
CA PRO A 223 -13.76 -1.58 11.95
C PRO A 223 -12.27 -1.41 12.26
N ASP A 224 -11.49 -2.48 12.10
CA ASP A 224 -10.04 -2.51 12.20
C ASP A 224 -9.48 -3.60 11.28
N HIS A 225 -8.17 -3.87 11.37
CA HIS A 225 -7.45 -4.81 10.52
C HIS A 225 -7.79 -6.29 10.77
N GLN A 226 -8.33 -6.65 11.94
CA GLN A 226 -8.55 -8.04 12.38
C GLN A 226 -10.02 -8.47 12.32
N HIS A 227 -10.93 -7.53 12.08
CA HIS A 227 -12.36 -7.78 12.18
C HIS A 227 -13.09 -7.45 10.88
N VAL A 228 -14.07 -8.29 10.56
CA VAL A 228 -15.11 -8.00 9.57
C VAL A 228 -16.47 -8.23 10.19
N LEU A 229 -17.33 -7.22 10.10
CA LEU A 229 -18.73 -7.29 10.49
C LEU A 229 -19.57 -7.56 9.27
N VAL A 230 -20.47 -8.54 9.38
CA VAL A 230 -21.36 -9.00 8.32
C VAL A 230 -22.79 -9.00 8.86
N GLY A 231 -23.75 -8.50 8.08
CA GLY A 231 -25.16 -8.58 8.45
C GLY A 231 -26.10 -8.47 7.26
N PRO A 232 -27.39 -8.82 7.40
CA PRO A 232 -28.36 -8.63 6.33
C PRO A 232 -28.63 -7.16 6.08
N ASP A 233 -28.98 -6.79 4.86
CA ASP A 233 -29.41 -5.43 4.53
C ASP A 233 -30.81 -5.11 5.09
N THR A 234 -30.85 -4.88 6.40
CA THR A 234 -32.07 -4.54 7.17
C THR A 234 -31.81 -3.30 8.03
N PRO A 235 -32.85 -2.51 8.36
CA PRO A 235 -32.70 -1.33 9.23
C PRO A 235 -32.04 -1.66 10.58
N GLU A 236 -32.39 -2.80 11.18
CA GLU A 236 -31.85 -3.27 12.45
C GLU A 236 -30.35 -3.57 12.33
N ALA A 237 -29.96 -4.33 11.31
CA ALA A 237 -28.55 -4.66 11.07
C ALA A 237 -27.73 -3.42 10.71
N ARG A 238 -28.24 -2.50 9.89
CA ARG A 238 -27.57 -1.20 9.60
C ARG A 238 -27.28 -0.43 10.87
N THR A 239 -28.22 -0.42 11.82
CA THR A 239 -28.05 0.25 13.11
C THR A 239 -26.95 -0.40 13.92
N VAL A 240 -26.96 -1.73 14.03
CA VAL A 240 -25.94 -2.49 14.78
C VAL A 240 -24.56 -2.33 14.13
N LEU A 241 -24.42 -2.59 12.83
CA LEU A 241 -23.17 -2.43 12.11
C LEU A 241 -22.66 -1.01 12.19
N GLY A 242 -23.49 0.01 11.96
CA GLY A 242 -23.07 1.41 12.07
C GLY A 242 -22.53 1.76 13.46
N SER A 243 -23.17 1.24 14.52
CA SER A 243 -22.69 1.47 15.88
C SER A 243 -21.33 0.81 16.17
N ARG A 244 -21.07 -0.36 15.56
CA ARG A 244 -19.88 -1.18 15.77
C ARG A 244 -18.71 -0.79 14.87
N ALA A 245 -19.00 -0.42 13.62
CA ALA A 245 -18.05 0.09 12.65
C ALA A 245 -17.46 1.45 13.07
N GLY A 246 -18.22 2.24 13.84
CA GLY A 246 -17.79 3.56 14.29
C GLY A 246 -17.61 4.51 13.11
N ARG A 247 -16.35 4.80 12.76
CA ARG A 247 -15.98 5.65 11.61
C ARG A 247 -15.66 4.86 10.35
N ALA A 248 -15.50 3.53 10.45
CA ALA A 248 -15.25 2.70 9.29
C ALA A 248 -16.48 2.71 8.37
N PRO A 249 -16.28 2.74 7.05
CA PRO A 249 -17.39 2.72 6.12
C PRO A 249 -18.14 1.38 6.20
N VAL A 250 -19.46 1.46 6.06
CA VAL A 250 -20.31 0.29 5.88
C VAL A 250 -20.59 0.14 4.39
N LEU A 251 -20.19 -0.99 3.82
CA LEU A 251 -20.36 -1.39 2.42
C LEU A 251 -21.67 -2.16 2.26
N PRO A 252 -22.69 -1.58 1.60
CA PRO A 252 -23.88 -2.30 1.23
C PRO A 252 -23.68 -3.04 -0.09
N VAL A 253 -24.15 -4.28 -0.14
CA VAL A 253 -24.11 -5.14 -1.32
C VAL A 253 -25.51 -5.23 -1.91
N VAL A 254 -25.63 -4.88 -3.19
CA VAL A 254 -26.79 -5.27 -4.00
C VAL A 254 -26.51 -6.69 -4.50
N ALA A 255 -27.45 -7.61 -4.31
CA ALA A 255 -27.34 -9.04 -4.61
C ALA A 255 -26.53 -9.36 -5.88
N PRO A 256 -25.77 -10.48 -5.93
CA PRO A 256 -25.16 -10.93 -7.17
C PRO A 256 -26.26 -11.10 -8.24
N PRO A 257 -25.98 -10.78 -9.52
CA PRO A 257 -26.89 -11.11 -10.60
C PRO A 257 -27.12 -12.63 -10.57
N ARG A 258 -28.38 -13.03 -10.44
CA ARG A 258 -28.80 -14.43 -10.54
C ARG A 258 -28.50 -15.01 -11.91
#